data_AF-A0A914PLS1-F1
#
_entry.id   AF-A0A914PLS1-F1
#
_cell.length_a   1.000
_cell.length_b   1.000
_cell.length_c   1.000
_cell.angle_alpha   90.00
_cell.angle_beta   90.00
_cell.angle_gamma   90.00
#
_symmetry.space_group_name_H-M   'P 1'
#
loop_
_entity.id
_entity.type
_entity.pdbx_description
1 polymer ?
#
loop_
_entity_poly.entity_id
_entity_poly.type
_entity_poly.pdbx_seq_one_letter_code
_entity_poly.pdbx_strand_id
1 'polypeptide(L)'
;MTFQRDDIFGYSPYGARARTELQRYEEFFGNTGLGMAVGIFALAKDGGTMLRSEYLKEVIDQGFEIQTKLAESNQPLSPKMHLHYPISTLFGREFSLQNNFFGLELNNETDNFFVSQNSTKLSKNRGKKHVTNMDYVKMVVFTLRAEHQIGWEDADVKNFEMNVVEFFKKFVF
;
A
#
# COMPACT_ATOMS: atom_id res chain seq x y z
N MET A 1 3.21 42.33 17.07
CA MET A 1 3.59 41.04 16.47
C MET A 1 2.59 40.75 15.37
N THR A 2 3.03 40.59 14.13
CA THR A 2 2.16 40.15 13.03
C THR A 2 2.09 38.64 13.06
N PHE A 3 0.89 38.07 13.10
CA PHE A 3 0.69 36.63 13.02
C PHE A 3 1.25 36.13 11.68
N GLN A 4 2.17 35.16 11.75
CA GLN A 4 2.73 34.51 10.57
C GLN A 4 1.61 33.68 9.94
N ARG A 5 1.22 34.00 8.71
CA ARG A 5 0.29 33.18 7.93
C ARG A 5 1.10 32.10 7.24
N ASP A 6 0.67 30.85 7.33
CA ASP A 6 1.24 29.73 6.58
C ASP A 6 0.77 29.87 5.11
N ASP A 7 1.41 30.79 4.39
CA ASP A 7 1.21 30.97 2.95
C ASP A 7 2.39 30.36 2.20
N ILE A 8 2.19 29.15 1.66
CA ILE A 8 3.18 28.44 0.87
C ILE A 8 3.58 29.19 -0.43
N PHE A 9 2.76 30.15 -0.88
CA PHE A 9 3.06 30.99 -2.03
C PHE A 9 3.91 32.22 -1.69
N GLY A 10 4.06 32.54 -0.40
CA GLY A 10 4.80 33.72 0.08
C GLY A 10 6.29 33.70 -0.30
N TYR A 11 6.85 32.52 -0.56
CA TYR A 11 8.26 32.34 -0.93
C TYR A 11 8.50 32.09 -2.43
N SER A 12 7.43 31.93 -3.21
CA SER A 12 7.53 31.65 -4.66
C SER A 12 7.23 32.92 -5.47
N PRO A 13 8.17 33.43 -6.30
CA PRO A 13 7.96 34.64 -7.10
C PRO A 13 6.71 34.58 -7.99
N TYR A 14 6.12 35.73 -8.26
CA TYR A 14 5.09 35.86 -9.29
C TYR A 14 5.70 35.46 -10.65
N GLY A 15 5.06 34.51 -11.34
CA GLY A 15 5.56 33.94 -12.61
C GLY A 15 6.50 32.74 -12.46
N ALA A 16 6.77 32.26 -11.23
CA ALA A 16 7.52 31.02 -11.05
C ALA A 16 6.79 29.82 -11.67
N ARG A 17 7.53 29.00 -12.43
CA ARG A 17 7.03 27.78 -13.08
C ARG A 17 6.27 26.85 -12.13
N ALA A 18 6.73 26.76 -10.88
CA ALA A 18 6.08 25.95 -9.83
C ALA A 18 4.61 26.33 -9.59
N ARG A 19 4.24 27.61 -9.74
CA ARG A 19 2.84 28.06 -9.60
C ARG A 19 1.96 27.53 -10.73
N THR A 20 2.46 27.57 -11.96
CA THR A 20 1.75 27.02 -13.13
C THR A 20 1.62 25.50 -13.02
N GLU A 21 2.66 24.80 -12.58
CA GLU A 21 2.62 23.35 -12.38
C GLU A 21 1.64 22.94 -11.27
N LEU A 22 1.63 23.66 -10.15
CA LEU A 22 0.67 23.43 -9.07
C LEU A 22 -0.77 23.65 -9.53
N GLN A 23 -1.04 24.71 -10.27
CA GLN A 23 -2.37 24.94 -10.85
C GLN A 23 -2.80 23.78 -11.76
N ARG A 24 -1.92 23.28 -12.62
CA ARG A 24 -2.22 22.12 -13.49
C ARG A 24 -2.47 20.84 -12.70
N TYR A 25 -1.72 20.64 -11.62
CA TYR A 25 -1.94 19.52 -10.71
C TYR A 25 -3.31 19.61 -10.03
N GLU A 26 -3.67 20.79 -9.51
CA GLU A 26 -4.98 21.05 -8.90
C GLU A 26 -6.13 20.88 -9.90
N GLU A 27 -5.99 21.37 -11.14
CA GLU A 27 -6.98 21.17 -12.20
C GLU A 27 -7.25 19.69 -12.52
N PHE A 28 -6.24 18.82 -12.38
CA PHE A 28 -6.36 17.40 -12.71
C PHE A 28 -6.84 16.55 -11.53
N PHE A 29 -6.39 16.86 -10.31
CA PHE A 29 -6.68 16.05 -9.12
C PHE A 29 -7.77 16.64 -8.21
N GLY A 30 -8.07 17.93 -8.32
CA GLY A 30 -9.12 18.60 -7.58
C GLY A 30 -10.44 18.55 -8.34
N ASN A 31 -11.30 17.58 -8.03
CA ASN A 31 -12.65 17.54 -8.60
C ASN A 31 -13.57 18.57 -7.92
N THR A 32 -13.42 18.74 -6.59
CA THR A 32 -14.27 19.62 -5.76
C THR A 32 -13.48 20.52 -4.81
N GLY A 33 -12.21 20.21 -4.55
CA GLY A 33 -11.34 20.92 -3.61
C GLY A 33 -9.88 20.49 -3.74
N LEU A 34 -9.00 21.05 -2.90
CA LEU A 34 -7.57 20.70 -2.90
C LEU A 34 -7.40 19.21 -2.53
N GLY A 35 -6.61 18.49 -3.32
CA GLY A 35 -6.26 17.11 -3.01
C GLY A 35 -5.26 17.03 -1.86
N MET A 36 -5.58 16.28 -0.82
CA MET A 36 -4.67 15.92 0.28
C MET A 36 -4.08 14.54 0.02
N ALA A 37 -2.79 14.38 0.33
CA ALA A 37 -2.13 13.09 0.29
C ALA A 37 -1.34 12.87 1.57
N VAL A 38 -1.70 11.83 2.33
CA VAL A 38 -0.97 11.40 3.53
C VAL A 38 -0.18 10.14 3.20
N GLY A 39 1.15 10.22 3.33
CA GLY A 39 2.05 9.09 3.18
C GLY A 39 2.42 8.48 4.53
N ILE A 40 2.14 7.20 4.72
CA ILE A 40 2.51 6.43 5.90
C ILE A 40 3.62 5.47 5.51
N PHE A 41 4.77 5.60 6.16
CA PHE A 41 5.94 4.75 5.96
C PHE A 41 6.05 3.79 7.14
N ALA A 42 5.82 2.50 6.90
CA ALA A 42 5.85 1.47 7.93
C ALA A 42 7.11 0.60 7.82
N LEU A 43 7.76 0.39 8.97
CA LEU A 43 8.97 -0.41 9.15
C LEU A 43 8.77 -1.37 10.31
N ALA A 44 9.33 -2.57 10.23
CA ALA A 44 9.31 -3.51 11.33
C ALA A 44 10.23 -3.04 12.45
N LYS A 45 9.71 -2.89 13.67
CA LYS A 45 10.46 -2.40 14.85
C LYS A 45 11.66 -3.29 15.20
N ASP A 46 11.55 -4.59 14.91
CA ASP A 46 12.58 -5.60 15.16
C ASP A 46 13.47 -5.86 13.93
N GLY A 47 13.34 -5.06 12.87
CA GLY A 47 14.14 -5.18 11.64
C GLY A 47 13.81 -6.38 10.75
N GLY A 48 12.82 -7.20 11.10
CA GLY A 48 12.41 -8.33 10.25
C GLY A 48 11.45 -7.91 9.12
N THR A 49 10.87 -8.91 8.45
CA THR A 49 9.98 -8.67 7.30
C THR A 49 8.66 -8.02 7.72
N MET A 50 8.12 -7.16 6.86
CA MET A 50 6.76 -6.60 6.97
C MET A 50 5.66 -7.57 6.51
N LEU A 51 6.00 -8.73 5.92
CA LEU A 51 5.05 -9.73 5.40
C LEU A 51 4.53 -10.73 6.46
N ARG A 52 4.65 -10.40 7.73
CA ARG A 52 4.27 -11.34 8.80
C ARG A 52 2.77 -11.55 8.85
N SER A 53 2.36 -12.79 9.13
CA SER A 53 0.96 -13.16 9.33
C SER A 53 0.29 -12.32 10.40
N GLU A 54 1.01 -11.97 11.47
CA GLU A 54 0.44 -11.21 12.60
C GLU A 54 0.01 -9.80 12.17
N TYR A 55 0.77 -9.16 11.27
CA TYR A 55 0.48 -7.81 10.76
C TYR A 55 -0.46 -7.83 9.56
N LEU A 56 -0.35 -8.84 8.71
CA LEU A 56 -1.23 -8.99 7.55
C LEU A 56 -2.63 -9.49 7.92
N LYS A 57 -2.78 -10.13 9.08
CA LYS A 57 -4.09 -10.55 9.59
C LYS A 57 -5.00 -9.33 9.74
N GLU A 58 -4.62 -8.33 10.53
CA GLU A 58 -5.49 -7.18 10.78
C GLU A 58 -5.80 -6.35 9.50
N VAL A 59 -4.87 -6.31 8.54
CA VAL A 59 -5.03 -5.53 7.30
C VAL A 59 -5.78 -6.29 6.19
N ILE A 60 -5.66 -7.62 6.15
CA ILE A 60 -6.20 -8.49 5.08
C ILE A 60 -6.94 -9.68 5.71
N ASP A 61 -7.80 -9.36 6.68
CA ASP A 61 -8.40 -10.21 7.72
C ASP A 61 -9.22 -11.41 7.23
N GLN A 62 -9.45 -11.52 5.92
CA GLN A 62 -10.20 -12.66 5.37
C GLN A 62 -9.51 -13.27 4.16
N GLY A 63 -9.05 -12.46 3.20
CA GLY A 63 -8.49 -12.98 1.96
C GLY A 63 -7.19 -13.77 2.18
N PHE A 64 -6.25 -13.20 2.94
CA PHE A 64 -4.90 -13.78 3.04
C PHE A 64 -4.91 -14.99 3.95
N GLU A 65 -5.70 -14.94 5.04
CA GLU A 65 -5.92 -16.08 5.92
C GLU A 65 -6.61 -17.24 5.19
N ILE A 66 -7.64 -16.97 4.37
CA ILE A 66 -8.27 -18.02 3.54
C ILE A 66 -7.23 -18.65 2.62
N GLN A 67 -6.41 -17.85 1.94
CA GLN A 67 -5.39 -18.38 1.04
C GLN A 67 -4.28 -19.16 1.76
N THR A 68 -3.88 -18.72 2.94
CA THR A 68 -2.90 -19.42 3.76
C THR A 68 -3.46 -20.78 4.20
N LYS A 69 -4.71 -20.82 4.68
CA LYS A 69 -5.39 -22.08 5.02
C LYS A 69 -5.58 -22.98 3.80
N LEU A 70 -5.89 -22.43 2.63
CA LEU A 70 -5.97 -23.19 1.37
C LEU A 70 -4.61 -23.76 0.98
N ALA A 71 -3.53 -22.99 1.17
CA ALA A 71 -2.16 -23.45 0.93
C ALA A 71 -1.76 -24.58 1.88
N GLU A 72 -2.03 -24.43 3.18
CA GLU A 72 -1.77 -25.45 4.20
C GLU A 72 -2.57 -26.73 3.97
N SER A 73 -3.81 -26.60 3.50
CA SER A 73 -4.70 -27.73 3.18
C SER A 73 -4.48 -28.33 1.78
N ASN A 74 -3.44 -27.89 1.04
CA ASN A 74 -3.14 -28.33 -0.32
C ASN A 74 -4.28 -28.11 -1.34
N GLN A 75 -5.19 -27.18 -1.05
CA GLN A 75 -6.26 -26.79 -1.96
C GLN A 75 -5.76 -25.75 -2.97
N PRO A 76 -6.39 -25.63 -4.15
CA PRO A 76 -6.07 -24.57 -5.11
C PRO A 76 -6.24 -23.19 -4.45
N LEU A 77 -5.27 -22.29 -4.68
CA LEU A 77 -5.38 -20.90 -4.25
C LEU A 77 -6.46 -20.21 -5.10
N SER A 78 -7.11 -19.20 -4.55
CA SER A 78 -8.16 -18.48 -5.28
C SER A 78 -7.54 -17.58 -6.35
N PRO A 79 -7.94 -17.66 -7.63
CA PRO A 79 -7.47 -16.77 -8.68
C PRO A 79 -7.81 -15.29 -8.43
N LYS A 80 -8.80 -15.05 -7.57
CA LYS A 80 -9.33 -13.71 -7.29
C LYS A 80 -8.37 -12.88 -6.44
N MET A 81 -7.39 -13.49 -5.78
CA MET A 81 -6.46 -12.75 -4.94
C MET A 81 -5.08 -13.37 -5.01
N HIS A 82 -4.07 -12.62 -5.42
CA HIS A 82 -2.69 -13.06 -5.54
C HIS A 82 -1.76 -11.91 -5.20
N LEU A 83 -1.05 -12.03 -4.07
CA LEU A 83 -0.06 -11.03 -3.66
C LEU A 83 1.29 -11.39 -4.31
N HIS A 84 1.58 -10.86 -5.50
CA HIS A 84 2.81 -11.13 -6.23
C HIS A 84 3.46 -9.80 -6.59
N TYR A 85 4.78 -9.69 -6.45
CA TYR A 85 5.55 -8.54 -6.90
C TYR A 85 6.10 -8.81 -8.31
N PRO A 86 6.03 -7.85 -9.26
CA PRO A 86 5.65 -6.45 -9.09
C PRO A 86 4.16 -6.15 -9.24
N ILE A 87 3.39 -7.06 -9.86
CA ILE A 87 1.96 -6.88 -10.14
C ILE A 87 1.17 -7.91 -9.36
N SER A 88 0.20 -7.42 -8.59
CA SER A 88 -0.67 -8.22 -7.74
C SER A 88 -2.11 -8.15 -8.22
N THR A 89 -2.88 -9.21 -7.95
CA THR A 89 -4.31 -9.29 -8.28
C THR A 89 -5.14 -9.27 -7.01
N LEU A 90 -6.16 -8.41 -6.95
CA LEU A 90 -7.15 -8.38 -5.87
C LEU A 90 -8.55 -8.21 -6.47
N PHE A 91 -9.43 -9.14 -6.14
CA PHE A 91 -10.77 -9.30 -6.71
C PHE A 91 -10.79 -9.28 -8.26
N GLY A 92 -9.77 -9.87 -8.89
CA GLY A 92 -9.62 -9.92 -10.35
C GLY A 92 -9.12 -8.63 -10.99
N ARG A 93 -8.71 -7.63 -10.19
CA ARG A 93 -8.07 -6.40 -10.68
C ARG A 93 -6.58 -6.44 -10.40
N GLU A 94 -5.79 -6.08 -11.40
CA GLU A 94 -4.34 -5.97 -11.29
C GLU A 94 -3.93 -4.58 -10.79
N PHE A 95 -2.91 -4.54 -9.94
CA PHE A 95 -2.32 -3.29 -9.45
C PHE A 95 -0.81 -3.49 -9.21
N SER A 96 -0.05 -2.41 -9.37
CA SER A 96 1.39 -2.45 -9.12
C SER A 96 1.67 -2.31 -7.62
N LEU A 97 2.51 -3.20 -7.10
CA LEU A 97 3.05 -3.12 -5.74
C LEU A 97 4.32 -2.26 -5.66
N GLN A 98 4.87 -1.83 -6.79
CA GLN A 98 6.17 -1.15 -6.87
C GLN A 98 6.21 0.17 -6.11
N ASN A 99 5.07 0.85 -5.98
CA ASN A 99 4.97 2.11 -5.24
C ASN A 99 4.74 1.90 -3.75
N ASN A 100 4.48 0.66 -3.32
CA ASN A 100 4.08 0.34 -1.96
C ASN A 100 5.13 -0.49 -1.22
N PHE A 101 5.91 -1.35 -1.89
CA PHE A 101 6.82 -2.30 -1.24
C PHE A 101 8.28 -1.98 -1.57
N PHE A 102 9.13 -1.85 -0.55
CA PHE A 102 10.53 -1.45 -0.70
C PHE A 102 11.48 -2.35 0.11
N GLY A 103 12.71 -2.52 -0.41
CA GLY A 103 13.73 -3.39 0.17
C GLY A 103 13.30 -4.86 0.14
N LEU A 104 12.99 -5.34 -1.07
CA LEU A 104 12.45 -6.68 -1.32
C LEU A 104 13.56 -7.72 -1.44
N GLU A 105 13.31 -8.91 -0.91
CA GLU A 105 14.01 -10.13 -1.30
C GLU A 105 12.98 -11.10 -1.87
N LEU A 106 13.22 -11.59 -3.08
CA LEU A 106 12.31 -12.47 -3.80
C LEU A 106 12.80 -13.91 -3.73
N ASN A 107 11.84 -14.84 -3.69
CA ASN A 107 12.15 -16.25 -3.73
C ASN A 107 12.65 -16.64 -5.14
N ASN A 108 13.78 -17.34 -5.20
CA ASN A 108 14.38 -17.83 -6.43
C ASN A 108 13.82 -19.19 -6.89
N GLU A 109 12.94 -19.81 -6.10
CA GLU A 109 12.32 -21.07 -6.46
C GLU A 109 11.38 -20.87 -7.65
N THR A 110 11.69 -21.53 -8.78
CA THR A 110 10.82 -21.64 -9.95
C THR A 110 9.40 -21.98 -9.50
N ASP A 111 8.50 -21.03 -9.73
CA ASP A 111 7.08 -21.05 -9.42
C ASP A 111 6.42 -22.42 -9.62
N ASN A 112 6.32 -23.21 -8.56
CA ASN A 112 5.20 -24.16 -8.39
C ASN A 112 3.93 -23.40 -7.94
N PHE A 113 3.81 -22.13 -8.34
CA PHE A 113 2.79 -21.18 -7.88
C PHE A 113 1.40 -21.50 -8.46
N PHE A 114 1.34 -22.22 -9.59
CA PHE A 114 0.10 -22.74 -10.16
C PHE A 114 0.22 -24.23 -10.46
N VAL A 115 -0.48 -25.05 -9.66
CA VAL A 115 -0.89 -26.37 -10.14
C VAL A 115 -1.91 -26.11 -11.25
N SER A 116 -1.45 -26.13 -12.49
CA SER A 116 -2.32 -26.26 -13.66
C SER A 116 -3.17 -27.50 -13.43
N GLN A 117 -4.48 -27.31 -13.25
CA GLN A 117 -5.46 -28.38 -13.29
C GLN A 117 -5.57 -28.88 -14.73
N ASN A 118 -4.56 -29.61 -15.21
CA ASN A 118 -4.61 -30.52 -16.37
C ASN A 118 -3.24 -31.17 -16.61
N SER A 119 -2.63 -31.75 -15.57
CA SER A 119 -1.46 -32.62 -15.76
C SER A 119 -1.45 -33.74 -14.74
N THR A 120 -1.67 -34.97 -15.21
CA THR A 120 -1.74 -36.24 -14.47
C THR A 120 -0.41 -36.69 -13.84
N LYS A 121 0.51 -35.77 -13.55
CA LYS A 121 1.81 -36.09 -12.94
C LYS A 121 1.90 -35.47 -11.55
N LEU A 122 1.70 -36.35 -10.57
CA LEU A 122 1.90 -36.10 -9.15
C LEU A 122 3.38 -35.76 -8.90
N SER A 123 3.74 -34.48 -8.96
CA SER A 123 5.04 -34.00 -8.51
C SER A 123 5.12 -34.16 -6.99
N LYS A 124 5.90 -35.16 -6.55
CA LYS A 124 6.14 -35.49 -5.13
C LYS A 124 7.19 -34.58 -4.47
N ASN A 125 7.41 -33.37 -4.98
CA ASN A 125 8.16 -32.37 -4.23
C ASN A 125 7.15 -31.52 -3.47
N ARG A 126 6.96 -31.83 -2.18
CA ARG A 126 6.19 -31.02 -1.23
C ARG A 126 6.94 -29.70 -0.98
N GLY A 127 7.07 -28.87 -2.01
CA GLY A 127 7.47 -27.47 -1.85
C GLY A 127 6.36 -26.74 -1.10
N LYS A 128 6.71 -25.95 -0.09
CA LYS A 128 5.75 -25.09 0.60
C LYS A 128 5.04 -24.25 -0.45
N LYS A 129 3.71 -24.28 -0.44
CA LYS A 129 2.92 -23.46 -1.36
C LYS A 129 2.96 -22.03 -0.83
N HIS A 130 3.79 -21.19 -1.43
CA HIS A 130 3.92 -19.79 -1.03
C HIS A 130 2.73 -18.98 -1.60
N VAL A 131 2.15 -18.11 -0.77
CA VAL A 131 1.04 -17.22 -1.16
C VAL A 131 1.55 -16.00 -1.97
N THR A 132 2.86 -15.72 -1.86
CA THR A 132 3.57 -14.62 -2.51
C THR A 132 4.97 -15.07 -2.94
N ASN A 133 5.56 -14.39 -3.94
CA ASN A 133 6.96 -14.56 -4.34
C ASN A 133 7.95 -13.70 -3.54
N MET A 134 7.47 -12.94 -2.55
CA MET A 134 8.29 -12.09 -1.70
C MET A 134 8.62 -12.82 -0.39
N ASP A 135 9.91 -13.00 -0.09
CA ASP A 135 10.37 -13.58 1.18
C ASP A 135 10.58 -12.49 2.24
N TYR A 136 11.07 -11.33 1.81
CA TYR A 136 11.33 -10.20 2.70
C TYR A 136 10.84 -8.89 2.10
N VAL A 137 10.25 -8.05 2.96
CA VAL A 137 9.91 -6.66 2.66
C VAL A 137 10.39 -5.81 3.81
N LYS A 138 11.29 -4.87 3.53
CA LYS A 138 11.82 -3.95 4.54
C LYS A 138 10.79 -2.91 4.96
N MET A 139 10.11 -2.31 4.00
CA MET A 139 9.21 -1.17 4.21
C MET A 139 7.96 -1.30 3.35
N VAL A 140 6.82 -0.92 3.94
CA VAL A 140 5.56 -0.75 3.22
C VAL A 140 5.14 0.72 3.30
N VAL A 141 4.73 1.28 2.17
CA VAL A 141 4.24 2.65 2.04
C VAL A 141 2.75 2.61 1.72
N PHE A 142 1.95 3.28 2.55
CA PHE A 142 0.55 3.54 2.28
C PHE A 142 0.39 5.00 1.87
N THR A 143 -0.20 5.23 0.70
CA THR A 143 -0.55 6.57 0.24
C THR A 143 -2.07 6.71 0.32
N LEU A 144 -2.54 7.51 1.25
CA LEU A 144 -3.95 7.86 1.39
C LEU A 144 -4.17 9.18 0.66
N ARG A 145 -5.09 9.20 -0.30
CA ARG A 145 -5.52 10.42 -0.97
C ARG A 145 -6.93 10.76 -0.53
N ALA A 146 -7.14 12.02 -0.16
CA ALA A 146 -8.44 12.56 0.23
C ALA A 146 -8.66 13.91 -0.48
N GLU A 147 -9.90 14.38 -0.51
CA GLU A 147 -10.26 15.69 -1.06
C GLU A 147 -10.71 16.60 0.07
N HIS A 148 -10.36 17.89 0.00
CA HIS A 148 -10.99 18.90 0.86
C HIS A 148 -12.50 18.85 0.68
N GLN A 149 -13.23 18.84 1.79
CA GLN A 149 -14.67 19.04 1.74
C GLN A 149 -14.97 20.53 1.56
N ILE A 150 -16.12 20.83 0.96
CA ILE A 150 -16.58 22.20 0.78
C ILE A 150 -16.72 22.87 2.15
N GLY A 151 -16.01 23.98 2.35
CA GLY A 151 -16.05 24.76 3.59
C GLY A 151 -15.02 24.36 4.65
N TRP A 152 -14.11 23.41 4.37
CA TRP A 152 -12.98 23.13 5.25
C TRP A 152 -11.98 24.29 5.28
N GLU A 153 -11.53 24.63 6.47
CA GLU A 153 -10.41 25.53 6.70
C GLU A 153 -9.11 24.73 6.89
N ASP A 154 -7.96 25.41 6.83
CA ASP A 154 -6.63 24.79 7.02
C ASP A 154 -6.52 24.05 8.36
N ALA A 155 -7.24 24.51 9.39
CA ALA A 155 -7.30 23.85 10.68
C ALA A 155 -7.99 22.48 10.62
N ASP A 156 -9.01 22.32 9.77
CA ASP A 156 -9.73 21.06 9.59
C ASP A 156 -8.86 20.04 8.87
N VAL A 157 -8.14 20.48 7.83
CA VAL A 157 -7.14 19.69 7.10
C VAL A 157 -6.07 19.17 8.05
N LYS A 158 -5.51 20.07 8.86
CA LYS A 158 -4.50 19.71 9.85
C LYS A 158 -5.03 18.73 10.89
N ASN A 159 -6.25 18.93 11.36
CA ASN A 159 -6.89 18.00 12.29
C ASN A 159 -7.07 16.61 11.65
N PHE A 160 -7.48 16.55 10.38
CA PHE A 160 -7.56 15.29 9.65
C PHE A 160 -6.20 14.58 9.56
N GLU A 161 -5.13 15.28 9.15
CA GLU A 161 -3.77 14.73 9.09
C GLU A 161 -3.31 14.21 10.45
N MET A 162 -3.53 15.00 11.51
CA MET A 162 -3.16 14.60 12.89
C MET A 162 -3.97 13.40 13.36
N ASN A 163 -5.27 13.32 13.05
CA ASN A 163 -6.11 12.18 13.40
C ASN A 163 -5.63 10.89 12.70
N VAL A 164 -5.21 10.98 11.43
CA VAL A 164 -4.60 9.85 10.72
C VAL A 164 -3.32 9.41 11.44
N VAL A 165 -2.44 10.35 11.77
CA VAL A 165 -1.20 10.05 12.51
C VAL A 165 -1.48 9.40 13.87
N GLU A 166 -2.43 9.93 14.64
CA GLU A 166 -2.82 9.38 15.94
C GLU A 166 -3.46 8.00 15.84
N PHE A 167 -4.29 7.76 14.81
CA PHE A 167 -4.86 6.45 14.56
C PHE A 167 -3.75 5.42 14.31
N PHE A 168 -2.84 5.69 13.38
CA PHE A 168 -1.78 4.74 13.04
C PHE A 168 -0.73 4.56 14.13
N LYS A 169 -0.50 5.57 14.99
CA LYS A 169 0.33 5.40 16.22
C LYS A 169 -0.17 4.32 17.16
N LYS A 170 -1.47 3.98 17.14
CA LYS A 170 -2.04 2.92 17.98
C LYS A 170 -1.75 1.51 17.46
N PHE A 171 -1.54 1.37 16.15
CA PHE A 171 -1.30 0.08 15.50
C PHE A 171 0.17 -0.15 15.17
N VAL A 172 0.92 0.93 14.99
CA VAL A 172 2.35 0.92 14.74
C VAL A 172 3.01 1.61 15.92
N PHE A 173 3.27 0.91 17.04
CA PHE A 173 4.39 1.10 17.99
C PHE A 173 4.37 0.09 19.16
#